data_AF-A0A9X2E9M5-F1
#
_entry.id   AF-A0A9X2E9M5-F1
#
_cell.length_a   1.000
_cell.length_b   1.000
_cell.length_c   1.000
_cell.angle_alpha   90.00
_cell.angle_beta   90.00
_cell.angle_gamma   90.00
#
_symmetry.space_group_name_H-M   'P 1'
#
loop_
_entity.id
_entity.type
_entity.pdbx_description
1 polymer ?
#
loop_
_entity_poly.entity_id
_entity_poly.type
_entity_poly.pdbx_seq_one_letter_code
_entity_poly.pdbx_strand_id
1 'polypeptide(L)'
;MEQSGGFGPLIEQARAGAVSLKVDPQAFLALDQAMRKRKSDIEAIQQLTRSVSQHEPWGLGEQSTVLTSARAMVQAFREKAAGGPGSAERTLQSHWQVADELQTLFRTIRERLEQTDSDFAARLRALQPTPPTGGTA
;
A
#
# COMPACT_ATOMS: atom_id res chain seq x y z
N MET A 1 5.24 20.17 -13.05
CA MET A 1 6.12 19.13 -12.49
C MET A 1 5.26 17.92 -12.21
N GLU A 2 5.18 17.02 -13.17
CA GLU A 2 4.36 15.81 -13.09
C GLU A 2 4.94 14.88 -12.03
N GLN A 3 4.16 14.61 -10.99
CA GLN A 3 4.39 13.45 -10.12
C GLN A 3 3.87 12.23 -10.88
N SER A 4 4.71 11.70 -11.78
CA SER A 4 4.54 10.34 -12.31
C SER A 4 4.56 9.37 -11.12
N GLY A 5 3.53 8.51 -11.01
CA GLY A 5 3.40 7.50 -9.96
C GLY A 5 4.73 6.79 -9.68
N GLY A 6 5.22 6.95 -8.45
CA GLY A 6 6.65 6.96 -8.14
C GLY A 6 7.36 5.61 -8.18
N PHE A 7 6.64 4.48 -8.30
CA PHE A 7 7.23 3.15 -8.21
C PHE A 7 6.94 2.24 -9.41
N GLY A 8 6.12 2.65 -10.37
CA GLY A 8 5.78 1.85 -11.55
C GLY A 8 7.01 1.32 -12.31
N PRO A 9 7.97 2.19 -12.70
CA PRO A 9 9.20 1.76 -13.36
C PRO A 9 10.03 0.77 -12.53
N LEU A 10 10.04 0.92 -11.20
CA LEU A 10 10.76 0.02 -10.29
C LEU A 10 10.07 -1.33 -10.17
N ILE A 11 8.73 -1.36 -10.20
CA ILE A 11 7.95 -2.61 -10.24
C ILE A 11 8.25 -3.36 -11.54
N GLU A 12 8.30 -2.67 -12.68
CA GLU A 12 8.66 -3.29 -13.96
C GLU A 12 10.11 -3.81 -13.96
N GLN A 13 11.06 -3.05 -13.42
CA GLN A 13 12.44 -3.51 -13.25
C GLN A 13 12.54 -4.72 -12.31
N ALA A 14 11.76 -4.73 -11.22
CA ALA A 14 11.69 -5.88 -10.32
C ALA A 14 11.09 -7.10 -11.04
N ARG A 15 10.01 -6.91 -11.82
CA ARG A 15 9.46 -7.96 -12.68
C ARG A 15 10.47 -8.46 -13.70
N ALA A 16 11.32 -7.61 -14.25
CA ALA A 16 12.38 -8.01 -15.19
C ALA A 16 13.57 -8.71 -14.51
N GLY A 17 13.58 -8.84 -13.17
CA GLY A 17 14.71 -9.42 -12.42
C GLY A 17 15.93 -8.51 -12.34
N ALA A 18 15.80 -7.23 -12.71
CA ALA A 18 16.90 -6.26 -12.70
C ALA A 18 17.16 -5.64 -11.32
N VAL A 19 16.28 -5.89 -10.33
CA VAL A 19 16.42 -5.39 -8.96
C VAL A 19 17.09 -6.45 -8.10
N SER A 20 18.34 -6.20 -7.69
CA SER A 20 19.05 -7.00 -6.69
C SER A 20 18.89 -6.33 -5.32
N LEU A 21 18.10 -6.93 -4.44
CA LEU A 21 17.90 -6.46 -3.09
C LEU A 21 18.31 -7.57 -2.11
N LYS A 22 19.45 -7.40 -1.43
CA LYS A 22 19.84 -8.25 -0.30
C LYS A 22 19.04 -7.78 0.91
N VAL A 23 18.02 -8.54 1.31
CA VAL A 23 17.25 -8.24 2.51
C VAL A 23 17.13 -9.49 3.37
N ASP A 24 17.18 -9.27 4.68
CA ASP A 24 16.77 -10.23 5.68
C ASP A 24 15.28 -10.61 5.49
N PRO A 25 14.93 -11.92 5.39
CA PRO A 25 13.54 -12.37 5.27
C PRO A 25 12.63 -11.88 6.41
N GLN A 26 13.15 -11.75 7.62
CA GLN A 26 12.38 -11.26 8.76
C GLN A 26 12.01 -9.78 8.57
N ALA A 27 12.94 -8.95 8.10
CA ALA A 27 12.66 -7.57 7.72
C ALA A 27 11.60 -7.46 6.59
N PHE A 28 11.61 -8.38 5.61
CA PHE A 28 10.57 -8.41 4.56
C PHE A 28 9.17 -8.66 5.11
N LEU A 29 9.02 -9.64 6.00
CA LEU A 29 7.73 -9.94 6.64
C LEU A 29 7.26 -8.78 7.52
N ALA A 30 8.18 -8.16 8.26
CA ALA A 30 7.88 -6.99 9.08
C ALA A 30 7.41 -5.80 8.23
N LEU A 31 8.03 -5.56 7.07
CA LEU A 31 7.63 -4.52 6.13
C LEU A 31 6.23 -4.78 5.55
N ASP A 32 5.93 -6.02 5.14
CA ASP A 32 4.58 -6.36 4.63
C ASP A 32 3.52 -6.14 5.71
N GLN A 33 3.78 -6.60 6.94
CA GLN A 33 2.87 -6.40 8.07
C GLN A 33 2.67 -4.91 8.38
N ALA A 34 3.75 -4.12 8.37
CA ALA A 34 3.69 -2.68 8.60
C ALA A 34 2.85 -1.97 7.52
N MET A 35 3.00 -2.35 6.24
CA MET A 35 2.20 -1.78 5.15
C MET A 35 0.72 -2.16 5.28
N ARG A 36 0.39 -3.41 5.65
CA ARG A 36 -1.00 -3.81 5.93
C ARG A 36 -1.60 -3.01 7.07
N LYS A 37 -0.87 -2.86 8.18
CA LYS A 37 -1.31 -2.07 9.32
C LYS A 37 -1.57 -0.63 8.90
N ARG A 38 -0.62 -0.01 8.19
CA ARG A 38 -0.75 1.37 7.72
C ARG A 38 -1.96 1.57 6.81
N LYS A 39 -2.23 0.66 5.87
CA LYS A 39 -3.44 0.71 5.03
C LYS A 39 -4.72 0.61 5.85
N SER A 40 -4.76 -0.30 6.82
CA SER A 40 -5.91 -0.45 7.73
C SER A 40 -6.13 0.79 8.60
N ASP A 41 -5.06 1.38 9.14
CA ASP A 41 -5.13 2.63 9.91
C ASP A 41 -5.69 3.77 9.04
N ILE A 42 -5.24 3.87 7.78
CA ILE A 42 -5.74 4.88 6.83
C ILE A 42 -7.23 4.68 6.55
N GLU A 43 -7.67 3.45 6.28
CA GLU A 43 -9.08 3.14 6.01
C GLU A 43 -9.97 3.50 7.21
N ALA A 44 -9.51 3.22 8.43
CA ALA A 44 -10.22 3.60 9.65
C ALA A 44 -10.37 5.15 9.77
N ILE A 45 -9.31 5.90 9.47
CA ILE A 45 -9.36 7.37 9.49
C ILE A 45 -10.28 7.90 8.37
N GLN A 46 -10.26 7.28 7.18
CA GLN A 46 -11.18 7.65 6.10
C GLN A 46 -12.64 7.40 6.47
N GLN A 47 -12.94 6.30 7.19
CA GLN A 47 -14.30 6.07 7.72
C GLN A 47 -14.73 7.18 8.69
N LEU A 48 -13.88 7.53 9.66
CA LEU A 48 -14.14 8.65 10.59
C LEU A 48 -14.36 9.97 9.86
N THR A 49 -13.51 10.26 8.87
CA THR A 49 -13.59 11.48 8.06
C THR A 49 -14.90 11.55 7.28
N ARG A 50 -15.35 10.42 6.70
CA ARG A 50 -16.65 10.34 6.03
C ARG A 50 -17.80 10.56 7.01
N SER A 51 -17.75 9.95 8.20
CA SER A 51 -18.74 10.19 9.25
C SER A 51 -18.84 11.67 9.64
N VAL A 52 -17.71 12.38 9.76
CA VAL A 52 -17.71 13.83 9.99
C VAL A 52 -18.40 14.56 8.83
N SER A 53 -18.04 14.27 7.59
CA SER A 53 -18.63 14.95 6.42
C SER A 53 -20.14 14.74 6.29
N GLN A 54 -20.63 13.55 6.68
CA GLN A 54 -22.03 13.14 6.56
C GLN A 54 -22.87 13.46 7.80
N HIS A 55 -22.24 13.87 8.91
CA HIS A 55 -22.96 14.19 10.13
C HIS A 55 -23.95 15.33 9.90
N GLU A 56 -25.19 15.12 10.33
CA GLU A 56 -26.28 16.11 10.35
C GLU A 56 -27.33 15.64 11.37
N PRO A 57 -27.87 16.53 12.23
CA PRO A 57 -27.43 17.91 12.47
C PRO A 57 -26.16 17.97 13.34
N TRP A 58 -25.38 19.05 13.18
CA TRP A 58 -24.21 19.37 14.01
C TRP A 58 -24.59 20.10 15.31
N GLY A 59 -25.81 20.66 15.37
CA GLY A 59 -26.30 21.33 16.58
C GLY A 59 -25.63 22.68 16.86
N LEU A 60 -25.01 23.30 15.86
CA LEU A 60 -24.36 24.61 15.95
C LEU A 60 -25.31 25.75 15.55
N GLY A 61 -26.53 25.43 15.13
CA GLY A 61 -27.48 26.39 14.58
C GLY A 61 -27.34 26.57 13.07
N GLU A 62 -26.77 25.59 12.38
CA GLU A 62 -26.53 25.56 10.93
C GLU A 62 -27.80 25.71 10.08
N GLN A 63 -28.95 25.32 10.65
CA GLN A 63 -30.28 25.47 10.03
C GLN A 63 -30.90 26.86 10.25
N SER A 64 -30.33 27.67 11.15
CA SER A 64 -30.79 29.03 11.38
C SER A 64 -30.44 29.94 10.20
N THR A 65 -31.39 30.78 9.79
CA THR A 65 -31.19 31.78 8.73
C THR A 65 -30.39 32.99 9.21
N VAL A 66 -30.28 33.21 10.52
CA VAL A 66 -29.54 34.33 11.12
C VAL A 66 -28.11 33.95 11.55
N LEU A 67 -27.84 32.66 11.80
CA LEU A 67 -26.52 32.16 12.22
C LEU A 67 -25.69 31.73 11.01
N THR A 68 -25.34 32.69 10.16
CA THR A 68 -24.57 32.45 8.92
C THR A 68 -23.18 31.86 9.19
N SER A 69 -22.55 32.22 10.32
CA SER A 69 -21.25 31.69 10.75
C SER A 69 -21.28 30.20 11.10
N ALA A 70 -22.36 29.72 11.73
CA ALA A 70 -22.54 28.30 12.05
C ALA A 70 -22.60 27.46 10.76
N ARG A 71 -23.36 27.92 9.77
CA ARG A 71 -23.44 27.27 8.45
C ARG A 71 -22.08 27.26 7.74
N ALA A 72 -21.37 28.38 7.73
CA ALA A 72 -20.05 28.48 7.11
C ALA A 72 -19.04 27.52 7.77
N MET A 73 -19.08 27.39 9.10
CA MET A 73 -18.19 26.48 9.84
C MET A 73 -18.48 25.00 9.52
N VAL A 74 -19.76 24.60 9.52
CA VAL A 74 -20.15 23.22 9.15
C VAL A 74 -19.73 22.90 7.72
N GLN A 75 -19.92 23.84 6.78
CA GLN A 75 -19.48 23.67 5.40
C GLN A 75 -17.96 23.51 5.30
N ALA A 76 -17.18 24.35 5.99
CA ALA A 76 -15.72 24.26 6.00
C ALA A 76 -15.22 22.92 6.56
N PHE A 77 -15.85 22.40 7.62
CA PHE A 77 -15.50 21.08 8.16
C PHE A 77 -15.81 19.96 7.17
N ARG A 78 -16.95 20.00 6.48
CA ARG A 78 -17.32 19.02 5.45
C ARG A 78 -16.35 19.04 4.28
N GLU A 79 -16.00 20.23 3.80
CA GLU A 79 -15.04 20.41 2.72
C GLU A 79 -13.66 19.90 3.11
N LYS A 80 -13.21 20.19 4.34
CA LYS A 80 -11.93 19.70 4.85
C LYS A 80 -11.91 18.19 5.05
N ALA A 81 -13.04 17.60 5.42
CA ALA A 81 -13.18 16.16 5.57
C ALA A 81 -13.13 15.44 4.20
N ALA A 82 -14.06 15.73 3.29
CA ALA A 82 -14.22 14.97 2.04
C ALA A 82 -14.48 15.83 0.78
N GLY A 83 -14.77 17.13 0.90
CA GLY A 83 -15.30 17.91 -0.23
C GLY A 83 -14.29 18.55 -1.20
N GLY A 84 -13.02 18.74 -0.81
CA GLY A 84 -12.06 19.54 -1.59
C GLY A 84 -10.77 18.83 -2.06
N PRO A 85 -9.98 19.45 -2.97
CA PRO A 85 -8.67 18.93 -3.39
C PRO A 85 -7.63 18.79 -2.27
N GLY A 86 -7.81 19.51 -1.15
CA GLY A 86 -7.01 19.40 0.06
C GLY A 86 -7.74 18.73 1.22
N SER A 87 -8.73 17.90 0.92
CA SER A 87 -9.50 17.14 1.92
C SER A 87 -8.66 16.04 2.55
N ALA A 88 -8.98 15.72 3.80
CA ALA A 88 -8.35 14.61 4.51
C ALA A 88 -8.56 13.29 3.75
N GLU A 89 -9.76 13.04 3.21
CA GLU A 89 -10.04 11.84 2.41
C GLU A 89 -9.08 11.69 1.22
N ARG A 90 -8.88 12.75 0.43
CA ARG A 90 -8.00 12.72 -0.74
C ARG A 90 -6.54 12.52 -0.37
N THR A 91 -6.07 13.23 0.66
CA THR A 91 -4.69 13.08 1.15
C THR A 91 -4.45 11.65 1.67
N LEU A 92 -5.38 11.11 2.45
CA LEU A 92 -5.31 9.74 2.94
C LEU A 92 -5.33 8.72 1.80
N GLN A 93 -6.15 8.94 0.76
CA GLN A 93 -6.19 8.06 -0.40
C GLN A 93 -4.85 8.02 -1.13
N SER A 94 -4.19 9.18 -1.29
CA SER A 94 -2.84 9.24 -1.88
C SER A 94 -1.82 8.47 -1.04
N HIS A 95 -1.84 8.61 0.29
CA HIS A 95 -0.97 7.83 1.16
C HIS A 95 -1.24 6.32 1.13
N TRP A 96 -2.50 5.92 0.97
CA TRP A 96 -2.90 4.53 0.81
C TRP A 96 -2.32 3.95 -0.48
N GLN A 97 -2.44 4.68 -1.60
CA GLN A 97 -1.90 4.26 -2.90
C GLN A 97 -0.39 4.05 -2.84
N VAL A 98 0.35 4.97 -2.21
CA VAL A 98 1.81 4.81 -2.03
C VAL A 98 2.14 3.57 -1.19
N ALA A 99 1.38 3.28 -0.13
CA ALA A 99 1.59 2.09 0.68
C ALA A 99 1.31 0.79 -0.13
N ASP A 100 0.30 0.82 -1.00
CA ASP A 100 -0.08 -0.30 -1.85
C ASP A 100 0.94 -0.57 -2.96
N GLU A 101 1.46 0.49 -3.59
CA GLU A 101 2.53 0.42 -4.59
C GLU A 101 3.81 -0.17 -3.98
N LEU A 102 4.22 0.29 -2.80
CA LEU A 102 5.38 -0.25 -2.09
C LEU A 102 5.19 -1.73 -1.71
N GLN A 103 4.02 -2.09 -1.19
CA GLN A 103 3.72 -3.48 -0.88
C GLN A 103 3.79 -4.37 -2.14
N THR A 104 3.26 -3.87 -3.26
CA THR A 104 3.29 -4.58 -4.54
C THR A 104 4.71 -4.75 -5.05
N LEU A 105 5.56 -3.71 -4.95
CA LEU A 105 6.97 -3.79 -5.29
C LEU A 105 7.68 -4.87 -4.47
N PHE A 106 7.54 -4.84 -3.14
CA PHE A 106 8.21 -5.82 -2.27
C PHE A 106 7.74 -7.25 -2.50
N ARG A 107 6.43 -7.47 -2.71
CA ARG A 107 5.90 -8.78 -3.08
C ARG A 107 6.50 -9.28 -4.40
N THR A 108 6.58 -8.40 -5.40
CA THR A 108 7.16 -8.73 -6.71
C THR A 108 8.63 -9.12 -6.59
N ILE A 109 9.42 -8.38 -5.81
CA ILE A 109 10.83 -8.70 -5.56
C ILE A 109 10.95 -10.07 -4.89
N ARG A 110 10.13 -10.34 -3.87
CA ARG A 110 10.13 -11.63 -3.17
C ARG A 110 9.81 -12.79 -4.10
N GLU A 111 8.73 -12.70 -4.87
CA GLU A 111 8.32 -13.74 -5.84
C GLU A 111 9.45 -14.05 -6.83
N ARG A 112 10.19 -13.04 -7.28
CA ARG A 112 11.33 -13.21 -8.19
C ARG A 112 12.54 -13.86 -7.53
N LEU A 113 12.83 -13.54 -6.27
CA LEU A 113 13.90 -14.20 -5.52
C LEU A 113 13.58 -15.69 -5.31
N GLU A 114 12.36 -16.00 -4.86
CA GLU A 114 11.90 -17.39 -4.68
C GLU A 114 11.97 -18.19 -5.99
N GLN A 115 11.56 -17.58 -7.11
CA GLN A 115 11.65 -18.20 -8.43
C GLN A 115 13.10 -18.44 -8.87
N THR A 116 13.98 -17.46 -8.67
CA THR A 116 15.40 -17.55 -9.05
C THR A 116 16.11 -18.67 -8.29
N ASP A 117 15.87 -18.78 -6.99
CA ASP A 117 16.45 -19.82 -6.14
C ASP A 117 15.93 -21.21 -6.55
N SER A 118 14.64 -21.33 -6.85
CA SER A 118 14.04 -22.58 -7.36
C SER A 118 14.65 -23.01 -8.70
N ASP A 119 14.79 -22.07 -9.64
CA ASP A 119 15.37 -22.34 -10.96
C ASP A 119 16.85 -22.75 -10.86
N PHE A 120 17.60 -22.09 -9.97
CA PHE A 120 18.98 -22.47 -9.67
C PHE A 120 19.07 -23.89 -9.10
N ALA A 121 18.25 -24.22 -8.10
CA ALA A 121 18.21 -25.56 -7.51
C ALA A 121 17.78 -26.64 -8.51
N ALA A 122 16.87 -26.33 -9.43
CA ALA A 122 16.49 -27.22 -10.53
C ALA A 122 17.65 -27.47 -11.50
N ARG A 123 18.36 -26.41 -11.92
CA ARG A 123 19.54 -26.53 -12.80
C ARG A 123 20.66 -27.32 -12.13
N LEU A 124 20.91 -27.09 -10.85
CA LEU A 124 21.92 -27.84 -10.10
C LEU A 124 21.59 -29.34 -10.07
N ARG A 125 20.34 -29.71 -9.76
CA ARG A 125 19.90 -31.12 -9.77
C ARG A 125 20.00 -31.77 -11.15
N ALA A 126 19.72 -31.03 -12.23
CA ALA A 126 19.86 -31.54 -13.59
C ALA A 126 21.32 -31.79 -14.00
N LEU A 127 22.26 -31.03 -13.42
CA LEU A 127 23.70 -31.16 -13.68
C LEU A 127 24.39 -32.13 -12.71
N GLN A 128 23.76 -32.43 -11.57
CA GLN A 128 24.25 -33.47 -10.66
C GLN A 128 24.06 -34.83 -11.32
N PRO A 129 25.14 -35.61 -11.54
CA PRO A 129 24.98 -36.99 -11.97
C PRO A 129 24.16 -37.72 -10.90
N THR A 130 23.16 -38.49 -11.34
CA THR A 130 22.38 -39.35 -10.45
C THR A 130 23.40 -40.19 -9.67
N PRO A 131 23.41 -40.14 -8.32
CA PRO A 131 24.30 -41.03 -7.58
C PRO A 131 24.00 -42.45 -8.04
N PRO A 132 25.03 -43.29 -8.29
CA PRO A 132 24.79 -44.66 -8.72
C PRO A 132 23.84 -45.28 -7.71
N THR A 133 22.66 -45.69 -8.19
CA THR A 133 21.74 -46.53 -7.44
C THR A 133 22.58 -47.72 -6.98
N GLY A 134 22.96 -47.72 -5.71
CA GLY A 134 23.66 -48.84 -5.07
C GLY A 134 22.72 -50.03 -5.05
N GLY A 135 22.70 -50.75 -6.16
CA GLY A 135 22.12 -52.07 -6.27
C GLY A 135 23.15 -53.13 -5.87
N THR A 136 22.64 -54.15 -5.17
CA THR A 136 23.26 -55.44 -4.80
C THR A 136 24.30 -55.37 -3.68
N ALA A 137 24.26 -56.19 -2.62
CA ALA A 137 23.65 -57.50 -2.43
C ALA A 137 23.16 -57.70 -0.97
#